data_AF-A0A6B8KB29-F1
#
_entry.id   AF-A0A6B8KB29-F1
#
_cell.length_a   1.000
_cell.length_b   1.000
_cell.length_c   1.000
_cell.angle_alpha   90.00
_cell.angle_beta   90.00
_cell.angle_gamma   90.00
#
_symmetry.space_group_name_H-M   'P 1'
#
loop_
_entity.id
_entity.type
_entity.pdbx_description
1 polymer ?
#
loop_
_entity_poly.entity_id
_entity_poly.type
_entity_poly.pdbx_seq_one_letter_code
_entity_poly.pdbx_strand_id
1 'polypeptide(L)'
;MTRTGNSMSLKWRKAAAIFGALILLYLLDTLTRAFSISFRLGHDSWTEERFKQTIELAKPTIEALERYRARHSFYPVTLSELIGEAMLPANAASGYKYRAEPAEYIYTSPACEARWRSEFQGWIMKSPAEVQRLQQAFLQQCVSGYRQATLQSPDFGHESGDPLPNVDRWAYYSTFSRSRTVGWCSHETGEYISQRQDVASNGKCR
;
A
#
# COMPACT_ATOMS: atom_id res chain seq x y z
N MET A 1 -2.03 -13.75 -55.49
CA MET A 1 -2.06 -13.62 -54.02
C MET A 1 -0.97 -14.50 -53.43
N THR A 2 0.22 -13.93 -53.20
CA THR A 2 1.37 -14.62 -52.61
C THR A 2 1.29 -14.54 -51.08
N ARG A 3 1.05 -15.69 -50.44
CA ARG A 3 1.01 -15.83 -48.98
C ARG A 3 2.44 -16.04 -48.49
N THR A 4 3.12 -14.97 -48.10
CA THR A 4 4.42 -15.03 -47.40
C THR A 4 4.20 -15.62 -46.01
N GLY A 5 4.32 -16.95 -45.92
CA GLY A 5 4.37 -17.65 -44.64
C GLY A 5 5.68 -17.32 -43.94
N ASN A 6 5.60 -16.50 -42.89
CA ASN A 6 6.73 -16.24 -42.00
C ASN A 6 7.13 -17.55 -41.29
N SER A 7 8.07 -18.27 -41.91
CA SER A 7 8.85 -19.32 -41.27
C SER A 7 9.75 -18.66 -40.23
N MET A 8 9.21 -18.48 -39.03
CA MET A 8 9.98 -18.06 -37.87
C MET A 8 11.04 -19.15 -37.62
N SER A 9 12.30 -18.84 -37.93
CA SER A 9 13.36 -19.86 -38.01
C SER A 9 13.48 -20.62 -36.69
N LEU A 10 13.79 -21.92 -36.75
CA LEU A 10 13.91 -22.82 -35.59
C LEU A 10 14.81 -22.26 -34.47
N LYS A 11 15.76 -21.37 -34.81
CA LYS A 11 16.63 -20.65 -33.88
C LYS A 11 15.87 -19.68 -32.97
N TRP A 12 14.90 -18.93 -33.51
CA TRP A 12 14.08 -17.98 -32.75
C TRP A 12 13.15 -18.68 -31.74
N ARG A 13 12.60 -19.84 -32.12
CA ARG A 13 11.79 -20.66 -31.20
C ARG A 13 12.59 -21.16 -30.00
N LYS A 14 13.85 -21.59 -30.21
CA LYS A 14 14.75 -22.00 -29.13
C LYS A 14 15.15 -20.81 -28.24
N ALA A 15 15.47 -19.66 -28.84
CA ALA A 15 15.81 -18.45 -28.09
C ALA A 15 14.64 -17.96 -27.21
N ALA A 16 13.42 -17.95 -27.76
CA ALA A 16 12.22 -17.58 -27.02
C ALA A 16 11.92 -18.57 -25.87
N ALA A 17 12.12 -19.87 -26.07
CA ALA A 17 11.94 -20.87 -25.02
C ALA A 17 12.96 -20.71 -23.88
N ILE A 18 14.24 -20.45 -24.20
CA ILE A 18 15.28 -20.18 -23.18
C ILE A 18 14.95 -18.90 -22.41
N PHE A 19 14.58 -17.83 -23.11
CA PHE A 19 14.21 -16.57 -22.49
C PHE A 19 12.98 -16.73 -21.58
N GLY A 20 11.96 -17.46 -22.04
CA GLY A 20 10.80 -17.81 -21.23
C GLY A 20 11.15 -18.63 -19.99
N ALA A 21 12.06 -19.59 -20.11
CA ALA A 21 12.54 -20.38 -18.98
C ALA A 21 13.32 -19.53 -17.96
N LEU A 22 14.16 -18.59 -18.43
CA LEU A 22 14.87 -17.66 -17.54
C LEU A 22 13.92 -16.73 -16.80
N ILE A 23 12.90 -16.19 -17.47
CA ILE A 23 11.84 -15.39 -16.82
C ILE A 23 11.13 -16.24 -15.77
N LEU A 24 10.74 -17.48 -16.10
CA LEU A 24 10.04 -18.35 -15.17
C LEU A 24 10.90 -18.67 -13.93
N LEU A 25 12.18 -18.98 -14.12
CA LEU A 25 13.11 -19.23 -13.01
C LEU A 25 13.30 -18.01 -12.13
N TYR A 26 13.42 -16.82 -12.73
CA TYR A 26 13.47 -15.56 -11.99
C TYR A 26 12.19 -15.33 -11.15
N LEU A 27 11.01 -15.53 -11.75
CA LEU A 27 9.73 -15.40 -11.04
C LEU A 27 9.61 -16.42 -9.89
N LEU A 28 10.06 -17.66 -10.09
CA LEU A 28 10.06 -18.68 -9.04
C LEU A 28 11.02 -18.34 -7.89
N ASP A 29 12.22 -17.85 -8.18
CA ASP A 29 13.18 -17.40 -7.16
C ASP A 29 12.58 -16.25 -6.34
N THR A 30 12.00 -15.24 -6.98
CA THR A 30 11.37 -14.12 -6.25
C THR A 30 10.19 -14.55 -5.37
N LEU A 31 9.33 -15.44 -5.87
CA LEU A 31 8.20 -15.96 -5.08
C LEU A 31 8.65 -16.78 -3.88
N THR A 32 9.69 -17.60 -4.03
CA THR A 32 10.18 -18.45 -2.93
C THR A 32 10.85 -17.61 -1.84
N ARG A 33 11.60 -16.56 -2.19
CA ARG A 33 12.18 -15.60 -1.24
C ARG A 33 11.09 -14.86 -0.46
N ALA A 34 10.12 -14.30 -1.16
CA ALA A 34 9.01 -13.57 -0.53
C ALA A 34 8.17 -14.46 0.40
N PHE A 35 7.96 -15.73 0.03
CA PHE A 35 7.30 -16.71 0.90
C PHE A 35 8.15 -17.03 2.14
N SER A 36 9.47 -17.18 1.98
CA SER A 36 10.38 -17.44 3.10
C SER A 36 10.37 -16.31 4.12
N ILE A 37 10.42 -15.06 3.66
CA ILE A 37 10.33 -13.88 4.55
C ILE A 37 8.99 -13.88 5.27
N SER A 38 7.88 -14.03 4.55
CA SER A 38 6.53 -14.06 5.15
C SER A 38 6.39 -15.17 6.18
N PHE A 39 6.95 -16.35 5.91
CA PHE A 39 6.95 -17.46 6.85
C PHE A 39 7.75 -17.13 8.11
N ARG A 40 8.95 -16.54 7.97
CA ARG A 40 9.76 -16.09 9.12
C ARG A 40 9.03 -15.05 9.95
N LEU A 41 8.43 -14.05 9.31
CA LEU A 41 7.64 -13.00 9.96
C LEU A 41 6.46 -13.56 10.77
N GLY A 42 5.82 -14.62 10.28
CA GLY A 42 4.73 -15.29 10.98
C GLY A 42 5.16 -16.11 12.18
N HIS A 43 6.46 -16.37 12.36
CA HIS A 43 6.99 -17.26 13.40
C HIS A 43 8.10 -16.62 14.25
N ASP A 44 8.48 -15.37 13.99
CA ASP A 44 9.47 -14.67 14.80
C ASP A 44 8.80 -13.85 15.92
N SER A 45 9.24 -14.09 17.15
CA SER A 45 8.64 -13.51 18.35
C SER A 45 8.85 -11.99 18.44
N TRP A 46 9.92 -11.48 17.83
CA TRP A 46 10.23 -10.05 17.83
C TRP A 46 9.19 -9.26 17.02
N THR A 47 8.86 -9.72 15.81
CA THR A 47 7.83 -9.14 14.95
C THR A 47 6.46 -9.26 15.61
N GLU A 48 6.15 -10.41 16.23
CA GLU A 48 4.89 -10.60 16.94
C GLU A 48 4.73 -9.61 18.10
N GLU A 49 5.77 -9.43 18.92
CA GLU A 49 5.76 -8.51 20.05
C GLU A 49 5.60 -7.06 19.58
N ARG A 50 6.41 -6.64 18.58
CA ARG A 50 6.34 -5.28 18.01
C ARG A 50 5.00 -5.00 17.36
N PHE A 51 4.43 -5.98 16.67
CA PHE A 51 3.09 -5.86 16.10
C PHE A 51 2.04 -5.66 17.18
N LYS A 52 2.05 -6.46 18.26
CA LYS A 52 1.13 -6.30 19.40
C LYS A 52 1.27 -4.91 20.05
N GLN A 53 2.49 -4.48 20.37
CA GLN A 53 2.76 -3.17 20.95
C GLN A 53 2.24 -2.04 20.05
N THR A 54 2.52 -2.11 18.75
CA THR A 54 2.12 -1.09 17.78
C THR A 54 0.61 -1.00 17.60
N ILE A 55 -0.08 -2.14 17.64
CA ILE A 55 -1.54 -2.19 17.58
C ILE A 55 -2.18 -1.57 18.82
N GLU A 56 -1.64 -1.83 20.01
CA GLU A 56 -2.13 -1.19 21.24
C GLU A 56 -1.94 0.33 21.20
N LEU A 57 -0.79 0.80 20.70
CA LEU A 57 -0.54 2.24 20.48
C LEU A 57 -1.49 2.85 19.43
N ALA A 58 -1.88 2.08 18.42
CA ALA A 58 -2.80 2.55 17.37
C ALA A 58 -4.27 2.57 17.81
N LYS A 59 -4.62 1.91 18.92
CA LYS A 59 -6.00 1.73 19.36
C LYS A 59 -6.79 3.04 19.49
N PRO A 60 -6.27 4.12 20.11
CA PRO A 60 -7.00 5.39 20.19
C PRO A 60 -7.32 5.98 18.81
N THR A 61 -6.37 5.88 17.87
CA THR A 61 -6.53 6.36 16.49
C THR A 61 -7.58 5.55 15.73
N ILE A 62 -7.58 4.22 15.88
CA ILE A 62 -8.60 3.34 15.29
C ILE A 62 -9.98 3.66 15.87
N GLU A 63 -10.10 3.82 17.18
CA GLU A 63 -11.37 4.17 17.83
C GLU A 63 -11.88 5.56 17.42
N ALA A 64 -10.99 6.54 17.25
CA ALA A 64 -11.33 7.85 16.71
C ALA A 64 -11.85 7.75 15.26
N LEU A 65 -11.22 6.94 14.41
CA LEU A 65 -11.68 6.69 13.04
C LEU A 65 -13.09 6.07 13.01
N GLU A 66 -13.36 5.05 13.84
CA GLU A 66 -14.68 4.45 13.92
C GLU A 66 -15.74 5.43 14.47
N ARG A 67 -15.38 6.26 15.47
CA ARG A 67 -16.29 7.30 15.99
C ARG A 67 -16.60 8.36 14.95
N TYR A 68 -15.60 8.81 14.19
CA TYR A 68 -15.79 9.74 13.09
C TYR A 68 -16.72 9.14 12.03
N ARG A 69 -16.47 7.89 11.62
CA ARG A 69 -17.36 7.17 10.70
C ARG A 69 -18.78 7.06 11.23
N ALA A 70 -18.97 6.75 12.51
CA ALA A 70 -20.31 6.64 13.09
C ALA A 70 -21.07 7.98 13.03
N ARG A 71 -20.37 9.11 13.14
CA ARG A 71 -20.94 10.46 13.07
C ARG A 71 -21.18 10.95 11.64
N HIS A 72 -20.24 10.71 10.74
CA HIS A 72 -20.24 11.29 9.38
C HIS A 72 -20.66 10.30 8.30
N SER A 73 -20.82 9.01 8.63
CA SER A 73 -21.03 7.89 7.69
C SER A 73 -19.84 7.60 6.75
N PHE A 74 -18.70 8.25 6.96
CA PHE A 74 -17.46 8.08 6.21
C PHE A 74 -16.23 8.34 7.06
N TYR A 75 -15.07 7.86 6.64
CA TYR A 75 -13.78 8.14 7.27
C TYR A 75 -13.21 9.49 6.77
N PRO A 76 -12.44 10.22 7.59
CA PRO A 76 -11.93 11.55 7.22
C PRO A 76 -10.94 11.48 6.05
N VAL A 77 -10.64 12.62 5.42
CA VAL A 77 -9.61 12.69 4.37
C VAL A 77 -8.21 12.63 5.00
N THR A 78 -8.05 13.22 6.18
CA THR A 78 -6.79 13.32 6.91
C THR A 78 -6.96 12.96 8.39
N LEU A 79 -5.90 12.45 9.02
CA LEU A 79 -5.92 12.22 10.47
C LEU A 79 -6.04 13.53 11.27
N SER A 80 -5.66 14.66 10.69
CA SER A 80 -5.77 15.98 11.34
C SER A 80 -7.21 16.41 11.59
N GLU A 81 -8.18 15.92 10.81
CA GLU A 81 -9.61 16.17 11.06
C GLU A 81 -10.06 15.56 12.40
N LEU A 82 -9.50 14.40 12.78
CA LEU A 82 -9.78 13.78 14.09
C LEU A 82 -9.25 14.64 15.25
N ILE A 83 -8.14 15.35 15.03
CA ILE A 83 -7.58 16.29 16.01
C ILE A 83 -8.45 17.54 16.10
N GLY A 84 -8.89 18.08 14.95
CA GLY A 84 -9.79 19.23 14.87
C GLY A 84 -11.13 19.01 15.58
N GLU A 85 -11.65 17.78 15.54
CA GLU A 85 -12.87 17.39 16.27
C GLU A 85 -12.63 16.94 17.72
N ALA A 86 -11.42 17.15 18.26
CA ALA A 86 -11.03 16.72 19.60
C ALA A 86 -11.24 15.22 19.87
N MET A 87 -11.22 14.38 18.82
CA MET A 87 -11.29 12.92 18.95
C MET A 87 -9.91 12.30 19.24
N LEU A 88 -8.82 13.00 18.90
CA LEU A 88 -7.44 12.64 19.19
C LEU A 88 -6.64 13.83 19.73
N PRO A 89 -5.68 13.60 20.64
CA PRO A 89 -4.70 14.63 20.98
C PRO A 89 -3.77 14.88 19.79
N ALA A 90 -3.20 16.09 19.70
CA ALA A 90 -2.43 16.55 18.54
C ALA A 90 -1.23 15.66 18.15
N ASN A 91 -0.69 14.91 19.10
CA ASN A 91 0.46 14.02 18.90
C ASN A 91 0.10 12.54 18.66
N ALA A 92 -1.16 12.11 18.87
CA ALA A 92 -1.53 10.69 18.78
C ALA A 92 -1.42 10.10 17.36
N ALA A 93 -1.49 10.94 16.33
CA ALA A 93 -1.38 10.52 14.93
C ALA A 93 0.05 10.63 14.37
N SER A 94 1.02 11.09 15.15
CA SER A 94 2.37 11.33 14.66
C SER A 94 3.01 10.05 14.13
N GLY A 95 3.58 10.12 12.92
CA GLY A 95 4.26 8.99 12.28
C GLY A 95 3.35 7.97 11.60
N TYR A 96 2.04 7.98 11.85
CA TYR A 96 1.10 7.13 11.13
C TYR A 96 0.87 7.64 9.71
N LYS A 97 0.81 6.71 8.75
CA LYS A 97 0.38 6.99 7.39
C LYS A 97 -1.08 6.59 7.22
N TYR A 98 -1.82 7.40 6.48
CA TYR A 98 -3.26 7.21 6.28
C TYR A 98 -3.63 7.49 4.83
N ARG A 99 -4.44 6.62 4.23
CA ARG A 99 -4.96 6.81 2.86
C ARG A 99 -6.28 6.07 2.66
N ALA A 100 -7.01 6.47 1.63
CA ALA A 100 -8.11 5.68 1.09
C ALA A 100 -7.62 4.31 0.59
N GLU A 101 -8.43 3.27 0.76
CA GLU A 101 -8.29 2.05 -0.03
C GLU A 101 -8.61 2.33 -1.51
N PRO A 102 -8.10 1.52 -2.46
CA PRO A 102 -8.28 1.76 -3.89
C PRO A 102 -9.76 1.99 -4.27
N ALA A 103 -10.04 3.10 -4.95
CA ALA A 103 -11.36 3.49 -5.47
C ALA A 103 -12.47 3.84 -4.44
N GLU A 104 -12.12 4.15 -3.19
CA GLU A 104 -13.10 4.35 -2.10
C GLU A 104 -13.34 5.83 -1.72
N TYR A 105 -13.12 6.76 -2.64
CA TYR A 105 -13.38 8.19 -2.42
C TYR A 105 -14.88 8.51 -2.36
N ILE A 106 -15.27 9.37 -1.42
CA ILE A 106 -16.59 10.00 -1.39
C ILE A 106 -16.42 11.42 -1.92
N TYR A 107 -17.01 11.69 -3.08
CA TYR A 107 -16.88 12.98 -3.73
C TYR A 107 -17.87 13.99 -3.19
N THR A 108 -17.48 15.27 -3.17
CA THR A 108 -18.34 16.38 -2.78
C THR A 108 -19.50 16.60 -3.75
N SER A 109 -19.35 16.18 -5.02
CA SER A 109 -20.37 16.30 -6.07
C SER A 109 -20.18 15.28 -7.20
N PRO A 110 -21.22 15.03 -8.01
CA PRO A 110 -21.08 14.22 -9.24
C PRO A 110 -20.08 14.81 -10.25
N ALA A 111 -19.90 16.14 -10.27
CA ALA A 111 -18.92 16.79 -11.12
C ALA A 111 -17.47 16.44 -10.70
N CYS A 112 -17.22 16.35 -9.40
CA CYS A 112 -15.93 15.89 -8.87
C CYS A 112 -15.65 14.42 -9.23
N GLU A 113 -16.65 13.56 -9.15
CA GLU A 113 -16.52 12.16 -9.57
C GLU A 113 -16.24 12.04 -11.08
N ALA A 114 -16.95 12.80 -11.92
CA ALA A 114 -16.70 12.84 -13.36
C ALA A 114 -15.29 13.34 -13.67
N ARG A 115 -14.84 14.37 -12.95
CA ARG A 115 -13.48 14.93 -13.08
C ARG A 115 -12.41 13.91 -12.68
N TRP A 116 -12.63 13.10 -11.64
CA TRP A 116 -11.72 12.01 -11.28
C TRP A 116 -11.54 11.03 -12.45
N ARG A 117 -12.64 10.60 -13.06
CA ARG A 117 -12.62 9.67 -14.19
C ARG A 117 -11.91 10.26 -15.40
N SER A 118 -12.13 11.54 -15.73
CA SER A 118 -11.50 12.17 -16.89
C SER A 118 -10.04 12.56 -16.66
N GLU A 119 -9.68 13.00 -15.45
CA GLU A 119 -8.37 13.60 -15.15
C GLU A 119 -7.38 12.65 -14.47
N PHE A 120 -7.79 11.48 -14.00
CA PHE A 120 -6.89 10.57 -13.28
C PHE A 120 -6.98 9.12 -13.73
N GLN A 121 -8.07 8.66 -14.36
CA GLN A 121 -8.11 7.34 -14.98
C GLN A 121 -7.50 7.38 -16.39
N GLY A 122 -6.47 6.55 -16.65
CA GLY A 122 -5.92 6.36 -18.01
C GLY A 122 -4.66 7.17 -18.35
N TRP A 123 -3.96 7.75 -17.38
CA TRP A 123 -2.73 8.52 -17.66
C TRP A 123 -1.51 7.62 -17.83
N ILE A 124 -0.90 7.68 -19.02
CA ILE A 124 0.38 7.03 -19.34
C ILE A 124 1.50 8.08 -19.55
N MET A 125 1.16 9.37 -19.74
CA MET A 125 2.08 10.40 -20.26
C MET A 125 2.53 11.50 -19.28
N LYS A 126 1.99 11.60 -18.07
CA LYS A 126 2.41 12.61 -17.08
C LYS A 126 3.50 12.08 -16.17
N SER A 127 4.43 12.96 -15.75
CA SER A 127 5.42 12.60 -14.75
C SER A 127 4.74 12.27 -13.41
N PRO A 128 5.26 11.30 -12.62
CA PRO A 128 4.67 10.95 -11.32
C PRO A 128 4.50 12.14 -10.37
N ALA A 129 5.46 13.07 -10.36
CA ALA A 129 5.42 14.26 -9.52
C ALA A 129 4.27 15.21 -9.88
N GLU A 130 3.99 15.37 -11.17
CA GLU A 130 2.89 16.22 -11.63
C GLU A 130 1.53 15.59 -11.34
N VAL A 131 1.40 14.28 -11.54
CA VAL A 131 0.18 13.52 -11.18
C VAL A 131 -0.08 13.65 -9.68
N GLN A 132 0.95 13.49 -8.85
CA GLN A 132 0.82 13.58 -7.39
C GLN A 132 0.36 14.96 -6.94
N ARG A 133 0.91 16.04 -7.51
CA ARG A 133 0.49 17.42 -7.19
C ARG A 133 -0.96 17.68 -7.57
N LEU A 134 -1.38 17.27 -8.77
CA LEU A 134 -2.76 17.42 -9.23
C LEU A 134 -3.73 16.61 -8.38
N GLN A 135 -3.33 15.39 -8.00
CA GLN A 135 -4.13 14.54 -7.14
C GLN A 135 -4.31 15.15 -5.74
N GLN A 136 -3.26 15.70 -5.14
CA GLN A 136 -3.38 16.37 -3.83
C GLN A 136 -4.36 17.54 -3.87
N ALA A 137 -4.25 18.40 -4.89
CA ALA A 137 -5.18 19.52 -5.07
C ALA A 137 -6.61 19.03 -5.32
N PHE A 138 -6.78 17.97 -6.11
CA PHE A 138 -8.08 17.35 -6.33
C PHE A 138 -8.68 16.81 -5.02
N LEU A 139 -7.92 16.06 -4.23
CA LEU A 139 -8.39 15.47 -2.98
C LEU A 139 -8.90 16.54 -2.01
N GLN A 140 -8.18 17.66 -1.88
CA GLN A 140 -8.60 18.77 -1.02
C GLN A 140 -9.89 19.46 -1.46
N GLN A 141 -10.16 19.51 -2.78
CA GLN A 141 -11.33 20.21 -3.32
C GLN A 141 -12.56 19.31 -3.48
N CYS A 142 -12.34 18.05 -3.83
CA CYS A 142 -13.36 17.20 -4.42
C CYS A 142 -13.71 15.96 -3.61
N VAL A 143 -12.99 15.70 -2.50
CA VAL A 143 -13.24 14.53 -1.67
C VAL A 143 -13.69 14.98 -0.28
N SER A 144 -14.86 14.49 0.13
CA SER A 144 -15.43 14.72 1.47
C SER A 144 -14.90 13.74 2.51
N GLY A 145 -14.44 12.58 2.06
CA GLY A 145 -13.96 11.50 2.92
C GLY A 145 -13.79 10.20 2.16
N TYR A 146 -13.56 9.13 2.90
CA TYR A 146 -13.34 7.79 2.36
C TYR A 146 -14.40 6.81 2.88
N ARG A 147 -14.87 5.91 2.02
CA ARG A 147 -15.70 4.78 2.44
C ARG A 147 -14.89 3.78 3.24
N GLN A 148 -13.63 3.59 2.85
CA GLN A 148 -12.68 2.68 3.45
C GLN A 148 -11.28 3.29 3.37
N ALA A 149 -10.49 3.04 4.40
CA ALA A 149 -9.16 3.57 4.53
C ALA A 149 -8.22 2.53 5.15
N THR A 150 -6.94 2.85 5.06
CA THR A 150 -5.91 2.13 5.79
C THR A 150 -5.13 3.08 6.67
N LEU A 151 -4.85 2.64 7.89
CA LEU A 151 -3.84 3.17 8.77
C LEU A 151 -2.59 2.27 8.76
N GLN A 152 -1.41 2.85 8.51
CA GLN A 152 -0.12 2.20 8.62
C GLN A 152 0.70 2.86 9.74
N SER A 153 1.30 2.04 10.60
CA SER A 153 2.21 2.52 11.64
C SER A 153 3.56 2.99 11.08
N PRO A 154 4.38 3.67 11.90
CA PRO A 154 5.81 3.71 11.69
C PRO A 154 6.41 2.29 11.54
N ASP A 155 7.61 2.24 10.98
CA ASP A 155 8.40 1.02 10.95
C ASP A 155 8.72 0.57 12.40
N PHE A 156 8.79 -0.75 12.62
CA PHE A 156 9.12 -1.32 13.93
C PHE A 156 10.54 -0.97 14.40
N GLY A 157 11.42 -0.53 13.48
CA GLY A 157 12.81 -0.18 13.70
C GLY A 157 13.74 -1.39 13.59
N HIS A 158 15.05 -1.14 13.49
CA HIS A 158 16.08 -2.18 13.60
C HIS A 158 16.75 -2.08 14.97
N GLU A 159 16.67 -3.14 15.75
CA GLU A 159 17.30 -3.23 17.06
C GLU A 159 18.26 -4.42 17.14
N SER A 160 19.14 -4.41 18.14
CA SER A 160 19.99 -5.57 18.43
C SER A 160 19.12 -6.79 18.78
N GLY A 161 19.20 -7.85 17.97
CA GLY A 161 18.35 -9.04 18.11
C GLY A 161 17.24 -9.16 17.07
N ASP A 162 17.12 -8.19 16.17
CA ASP A 162 16.25 -8.30 14.99
C ASP A 162 16.69 -9.46 14.08
N PRO A 163 15.85 -10.49 13.86
CA PRO A 163 16.21 -11.62 13.00
C PRO A 163 16.20 -11.28 11.51
N LEU A 164 15.64 -10.12 11.12
CA LEU A 164 15.48 -9.69 9.73
C LEU A 164 15.93 -8.22 9.55
N PRO A 165 17.22 -7.92 9.73
CA PRO A 165 17.75 -6.56 9.73
C PRO A 165 17.65 -5.84 8.38
N ASN A 166 17.38 -6.57 7.29
CA ASN A 166 17.21 -6.02 5.94
C ASN A 166 15.73 -5.98 5.52
N VAL A 167 14.81 -6.12 6.48
CA VAL A 167 13.37 -6.11 6.23
C VAL A 167 12.68 -5.05 7.10
N ASP A 168 12.17 -4.01 6.42
CA ASP A 168 11.24 -3.04 7.00
C ASP A 168 9.94 -3.77 7.35
N ARG A 169 9.34 -3.45 8.50
CA ARG A 169 8.08 -4.02 8.98
C ARG A 169 7.22 -2.97 9.63
N TRP A 170 5.92 -3.07 9.43
CA TRP A 170 4.95 -2.18 10.06
C TRP A 170 3.63 -2.89 10.31
N ALA A 171 2.82 -2.31 11.18
CA ALA A 171 1.43 -2.71 11.39
C ALA A 171 0.53 -2.01 10.36
N TYR A 172 -0.31 -2.80 9.69
CA TYR A 172 -1.31 -2.35 8.74
C TYR A 172 -2.69 -2.61 9.32
N TYR A 173 -3.56 -1.60 9.32
CA TYR A 173 -4.96 -1.73 9.73
C TYR A 173 -5.88 -1.30 8.60
N SER A 174 -6.68 -2.24 8.11
CA SER A 174 -7.72 -1.98 7.10
C SER A 174 -9.06 -1.75 7.78
N THR A 175 -9.73 -0.65 7.44
CA THR A 175 -11.11 -0.42 7.90
C THR A 175 -12.14 -1.28 7.15
N PHE A 176 -11.77 -1.85 6.00
CA PHE A 176 -12.64 -2.72 5.21
C PHE A 176 -12.79 -4.09 5.85
N SER A 177 -11.68 -4.81 6.00
CA SER A 177 -11.67 -6.14 6.61
C SER A 177 -11.67 -6.08 8.13
N ARG A 178 -11.46 -4.88 8.71
CA ARG A 178 -11.24 -4.67 10.15
C ARG A 178 -10.13 -5.57 10.69
N SER A 179 -9.19 -5.93 9.83
CA SER A 179 -8.08 -6.83 10.14
C SER A 179 -6.80 -6.05 10.31
N ARG A 180 -5.90 -6.64 11.08
CA ARG A 180 -4.56 -6.13 11.32
C ARG A 180 -3.59 -7.13 10.73
N THR A 181 -2.62 -6.64 9.96
CA THR A 181 -1.62 -7.50 9.32
C THR A 181 -0.26 -6.85 9.42
N VAL A 182 0.79 -7.66 9.38
CA VAL A 182 2.16 -7.17 9.22
C VAL A 182 2.39 -6.88 7.75
N GLY A 183 2.76 -5.65 7.43
CA GLY A 183 3.32 -5.30 6.12
C GLY A 183 4.85 -5.31 6.20
N TRP A 184 5.52 -5.60 5.09
CA TRP A 184 6.97 -5.69 5.06
C TRP A 184 7.58 -5.37 3.69
N CYS A 185 8.85 -4.95 3.70
CA CYS A 185 9.65 -4.69 2.50
C CYS A 185 11.10 -5.16 2.68
N SER A 186 11.64 -5.90 1.72
CA SER A 186 13.03 -6.41 1.73
C SER A 186 13.98 -5.50 0.94
N HIS A 187 14.97 -4.93 1.61
CA HIS A 187 15.99 -4.07 0.98
C HIS A 187 16.91 -4.82 0.01
N GLU A 188 17.13 -6.12 0.24
CA GLU A 188 18.02 -6.93 -0.58
C GLU A 188 17.41 -7.29 -1.94
N THR A 189 16.10 -7.54 -1.97
CA THR A 189 15.41 -8.02 -3.16
C THR A 189 14.53 -6.94 -3.80
N GLY A 190 14.26 -5.84 -3.10
CA GLY A 190 13.24 -4.86 -3.49
C GLY A 190 11.82 -5.44 -3.49
N GLU A 191 11.64 -6.65 -2.95
CA GLU A 191 10.36 -7.33 -2.88
C GLU A 191 9.53 -6.78 -1.71
N TYR A 192 8.23 -6.64 -1.95
CA TYR A 192 7.25 -6.25 -0.95
C TYR A 192 6.04 -7.18 -1.04
N ILE A 193 5.58 -7.71 0.09
CA ILE A 193 4.22 -8.25 0.18
C ILE A 193 3.42 -7.28 1.03
N SER A 194 2.73 -6.38 0.33
CA SER A 194 1.52 -5.76 0.87
C SER A 194 0.36 -6.55 0.30
N GLN A 195 -0.41 -7.26 1.14
CA GLN A 195 -1.62 -7.93 0.67
C GLN A 195 -2.64 -6.96 0.02
N ARG A 196 -2.44 -5.65 0.13
CA ARG A 196 -3.14 -4.59 -0.60
C ARG A 196 -2.15 -3.45 -0.80
N GLN A 197 -1.89 -3.06 -2.05
CA GLN A 197 -1.05 -1.95 -2.49
C GLN A 197 -0.61 -1.00 -1.36
N ASP A 198 0.62 -1.16 -0.89
CA ASP A 198 1.17 -0.38 0.21
C ASP A 198 0.87 1.12 0.10
N VAL A 199 0.55 1.71 1.24
CA VAL A 199 0.52 3.16 1.46
C VAL A 199 1.93 3.77 1.25
N ALA A 200 2.99 2.96 1.22
CA ALA A 200 4.27 3.41 1.76
C ALA A 200 5.37 3.81 0.79
N SER A 201 5.38 3.42 -0.49
CA SER A 201 6.68 3.47 -1.19
C SER A 201 6.75 3.67 -2.70
N ASN A 202 5.65 3.69 -3.45
CA ASN A 202 5.74 3.48 -4.91
C ASN A 202 6.54 2.20 -5.27
N GLY A 203 6.58 1.19 -4.40
CA GLY A 203 7.31 -0.06 -4.61
C GLY A 203 8.80 -0.04 -4.25
N LYS A 204 9.24 0.83 -3.33
CA LYS A 204 10.63 0.87 -2.81
C LYS A 204 10.72 0.70 -1.29
N CYS A 205 11.54 -0.23 -0.82
CA CYS A 205 11.90 -0.27 0.61
C CYS A 205 12.60 1.05 0.99
N ARG A 206 12.47 1.46 2.25
CA ARG A 206 12.68 2.86 2.63
C ARG A 206 14.13 3.31 2.67
#